data_AF-A0A7R9MN29-F1
#
_entry.id   AF-A0A7R9MN29-F1
#
_cell.length_a   1.000
_cell.length_b   1.000
_cell.length_c   1.000
_cell.angle_alpha   90.00
_cell.angle_beta   90.00
_cell.angle_gamma   90.00
#
_symmetry.space_group_name_H-M   'P 1'
#
loop_
_entity.id
_entity.type
_entity.pdbx_description
1 polymer ?
#
loop_
_entity_poly.entity_id
_entity_poly.type
_entity_poly.pdbx_seq_one_letter_code
_entity_poly.pdbx_strand_id
1 'polypeptide(L)'
;MWEDSHNILGGKWSLEFPKSAHKQTDPRLDEVWLEVLLCLIGEGFNEFGQEICGAVVNIRSKGDRISVWTADANKSVANLRIGEILKMRTRYERQLKYEAHETSQRIAKHKEHLYTLLASRPPNHKPTRRSCVF
;
A
#
# COMPACT_ATOMS: atom_id res chain seq x y z
N MET A 1 -4.72 -7.14 17.14
CA MET A 1 -3.77 -6.13 17.67
C MET A 1 -2.38 -6.48 17.14
N TRP A 2 -1.44 -5.55 16.97
CA TRP A 2 -0.08 -5.90 16.50
C TRP A 2 0.68 -6.81 17.47
N GLU A 3 0.20 -6.89 18.71
CA GLU A 3 0.63 -7.78 19.80
C GLU A 3 0.18 -9.24 19.64
N ASP A 4 -0.68 -9.54 18.65
CA ASP A 4 -1.01 -10.92 18.32
C ASP A 4 0.26 -11.62 17.80
N SER A 5 0.55 -12.82 18.31
CA SER A 5 1.71 -13.62 17.94
C SER A 5 1.89 -13.77 16.42
N HIS A 6 0.79 -13.77 15.67
CA HIS A 6 0.80 -13.89 14.21
C HIS A 6 1.26 -12.61 13.49
N ASN A 7 1.27 -11.46 14.15
CA ASN A 7 1.65 -10.17 13.55
C ASN A 7 3.09 -9.77 13.89
N ILE A 8 3.71 -10.39 14.89
CA ILE A 8 5.00 -9.94 15.44
C ILE A 8 6.15 -10.12 14.44
N LEU A 9 6.10 -11.17 13.62
CA LEU A 9 7.06 -11.47 12.54
C LEU A 9 6.65 -10.89 11.18
N GLY A 10 5.51 -10.22 11.15
CA GLY A 10 4.90 -9.67 9.97
C GLY A 10 5.50 -8.35 9.50
N GLY A 11 4.76 -7.71 8.61
CA GLY A 11 5.02 -6.35 8.15
C GLY A 11 3.76 -5.71 7.61
N LYS A 12 3.94 -4.58 6.95
CA LYS A 12 2.82 -3.82 6.38
C LYS A 12 3.19 -3.12 5.08
N TRP A 13 2.24 -3.11 4.16
CA TRP A 13 2.21 -2.14 3.06
C TRP A 13 1.57 -0.84 3.54
N SER A 14 2.19 0.30 3.23
CA SER A 14 1.67 1.64 3.56
C SER A 14 1.33 2.45 2.31
N LEU A 15 0.11 2.97 2.28
CA LEU A 15 -0.38 3.95 1.31
C LEU A 15 -0.53 5.29 2.04
N GLU A 16 0.19 6.32 1.58
CA GLU A 16 0.26 7.62 2.24
C GLU A 16 -0.52 8.70 1.47
N PHE A 17 -1.30 9.49 2.22
CA PHE A 17 -2.12 10.57 1.70
C PHE A 17 -1.68 11.87 2.38
N PRO A 18 -0.63 12.54 1.86
CA PRO A 18 -0.13 13.78 2.45
C PRO A 18 -1.21 14.85 2.38
N LYS A 19 -1.38 15.57 3.49
CA LYS A 19 -2.33 16.69 3.56
C LYS A 19 -1.72 17.96 2.98
N SER A 20 -2.54 18.75 2.29
CA SER A 20 -2.14 20.07 1.81
C SER A 20 -1.91 21.03 2.98
N ALA A 21 -1.38 22.23 2.71
CA ALA A 21 -1.15 23.26 3.73
C ALA A 21 -2.41 23.57 4.57
N HIS A 22 -3.59 23.39 4.00
CA HIS A 22 -4.89 23.59 4.66
C HIS A 22 -5.35 22.37 5.49
N LYS A 23 -4.49 21.35 5.66
CA LYS A 23 -4.76 20.12 6.42
C LYS A 23 -6.00 19.35 5.97
N GLN A 24 -6.38 19.52 4.72
CA GLN A 24 -7.53 18.81 4.14
C GLN A 24 -7.15 17.36 3.80
N THR A 25 -8.07 16.45 4.09
CA THR A 25 -7.98 15.03 3.71
C THR A 25 -7.94 14.88 2.20
N ASP A 26 -7.12 13.97 1.68
CA ASP A 26 -7.12 13.62 0.25
C ASP A 26 -8.49 13.00 -0.09
N PRO A 27 -9.25 13.55 -1.05
CA PRO A 27 -10.58 13.04 -1.39
C PRO A 27 -10.57 11.58 -1.82
N ARG A 28 -9.42 11.05 -2.27
CA ARG A 28 -9.28 9.64 -2.66
C ARG A 28 -9.12 8.69 -1.48
N LEU A 29 -8.98 9.18 -0.25
CA LEU A 29 -8.78 8.33 0.93
C LEU A 29 -9.93 7.33 1.08
N ASP A 30 -11.18 7.79 1.00
CA ASP A 30 -12.36 6.95 1.20
C ASP A 30 -12.51 5.91 0.09
N GLU A 31 -12.25 6.30 -1.17
CA GLU A 31 -12.27 5.40 -2.32
C GLU A 31 -11.22 4.28 -2.17
N VAL A 32 -9.99 4.65 -1.82
CA VAL A 32 -8.90 3.68 -1.63
C VAL A 32 -9.16 2.79 -0.42
N TRP A 33 -9.70 3.34 0.67
CA TRP A 33 -10.04 2.56 1.86
C TRP A 33 -11.14 1.53 1.55
N LEU A 34 -12.18 1.94 0.82
CA LEU A 34 -13.24 1.04 0.38
C LEU A 34 -12.69 -0.09 -0.50
N GLU A 35 -11.83 0.21 -1.47
CA GLU A 35 -11.23 -0.83 -2.32
C GLU A 35 -10.37 -1.82 -1.51
N VAL A 36 -9.63 -1.35 -0.50
CA VAL A 36 -8.89 -2.25 0.41
C VAL A 36 -9.84 -3.16 1.17
N LEU A 37 -10.94 -2.63 1.71
CA LEU A 37 -11.95 -3.44 2.40
C LEU A 37 -12.59 -4.48 1.47
N LEU A 38 -12.92 -4.10 0.23
CA LEU A 38 -13.46 -5.01 -0.77
C LEU A 38 -12.47 -6.12 -1.14
N CYS A 39 -11.17 -5.81 -1.26
CA CYS A 39 -10.14 -6.82 -1.45
C CYS A 39 -10.04 -7.81 -0.28
N LEU A 40 -10.21 -7.34 0.96
CA LEU A 40 -10.14 -8.20 2.14
C LEU A 40 -11.33 -9.17 2.21
N ILE A 41 -12.55 -8.65 2.11
CA ILE A 41 -13.76 -9.49 2.25
C ILE A 41 -14.06 -10.33 1.01
N GLY A 42 -13.62 -9.88 -0.16
CA GLY A 42 -13.83 -10.55 -1.44
C GLY A 42 -12.71 -11.53 -1.81
N GLU A 43 -11.81 -11.86 -0.87
CA GLU A 43 -10.66 -12.75 -1.09
C GLU A 43 -9.79 -12.33 -2.30
N GLY A 44 -9.68 -11.02 -2.54
CA GLY A 44 -9.03 -10.44 -3.72
C GLY A 44 -7.51 -10.58 -3.78
N PHE A 45 -6.90 -11.24 -2.79
CA PHE A 45 -5.46 -11.54 -2.71
C PHE A 45 -5.10 -12.94 -3.25
N ASN A 46 -6.09 -13.68 -3.78
CA ASN A 46 -5.91 -15.01 -4.36
C ASN A 46 -5.19 -15.97 -3.38
N GLU A 47 -4.21 -16.75 -3.85
CA GLU A 47 -3.44 -17.69 -3.03
C GLU A 47 -2.64 -17.04 -1.88
N PHE A 48 -2.48 -15.71 -1.89
CA PHE A 48 -1.75 -14.97 -0.84
C PHE A 48 -2.65 -14.46 0.28
N GLY A 49 -3.97 -14.70 0.22
CA GLY A 49 -4.93 -14.23 1.21
C GLY A 49 -4.62 -14.70 2.64
N GLN A 50 -4.05 -15.90 2.81
CA GLN A 50 -3.67 -16.43 4.12
C GLN A 50 -2.54 -15.66 4.79
N GLU A 51 -1.77 -14.87 4.03
CA GLU A 51 -0.73 -14.01 4.59
C GLU A 51 -1.29 -12.68 5.09
N ILE A 52 -2.55 -12.36 4.81
CA ILE A 52 -3.17 -11.08 5.19
C ILE A 52 -3.74 -11.16 6.60
N CYS A 53 -3.30 -10.26 7.47
CA CYS A 53 -3.83 -10.15 8.83
C CYS A 53 -4.98 -9.15 8.94
N GLY A 54 -4.99 -8.14 8.07
CA GLY A 54 -6.03 -7.10 8.05
C GLY A 54 -5.52 -5.77 7.54
N ALA A 55 -6.32 -4.72 7.72
CA ALA A 55 -5.95 -3.37 7.36
C ALA A 55 -6.42 -2.33 8.39
N VAL A 56 -5.73 -1.20 8.43
CA VAL A 56 -5.99 -0.08 9.34
C VAL A 56 -5.87 1.23 8.57
N VAL A 57 -6.78 2.16 8.81
CA VAL A 57 -6.65 3.55 8.42
C VAL A 57 -6.26 4.41 9.64
N ASN A 58 -5.26 5.28 9.47
CA ASN A 58 -4.85 6.25 10.47
C ASN A 58 -5.04 7.66 9.92
N ILE A 59 -5.90 8.43 10.59
CA ILE A 59 -6.10 9.84 10.29
C ILE A 59 -5.10 10.65 11.11
N ARG A 60 -4.23 11.45 10.46
CA ARG A 60 -3.19 12.23 11.17
C ARG A 60 -3.11 13.67 10.68
N SER A 61 -2.38 14.50 11.43
CA SER A 61 -2.23 15.94 11.12
C SER A 61 -1.38 16.21 9.87
N LYS A 62 -0.34 15.40 9.62
CA LYS A 62 0.60 15.56 8.49
C LYS A 62 0.18 14.81 7.22
N GLY A 63 -0.70 13.82 7.35
CA GLY A 63 -1.03 12.92 6.26
C GLY A 63 -1.75 11.70 6.80
N ASP A 64 -2.79 11.27 6.10
CA ASP A 64 -3.50 10.05 6.44
C ASP A 64 -2.74 8.85 5.85
N ARG A 65 -2.93 7.67 6.46
CA ARG A 65 -2.24 6.46 6.05
C ARG A 65 -3.18 5.27 6.12
N ILE A 66 -3.20 4.48 5.05
CA ILE A 66 -3.79 3.14 5.06
C ILE A 66 -2.63 2.14 5.15
N SER A 67 -2.76 1.16 6.04
CA SER A 67 -1.80 0.08 6.21
C SER A 67 -2.49 -1.27 6.06
N VAL A 68 -1.91 -2.16 5.26
CA VAL A 68 -2.35 -3.56 5.10
C VAL A 68 -1.27 -4.45 5.69
N TRP A 69 -1.63 -5.28 6.67
CA TRP A 69 -0.68 -6.07 7.46
C TRP A 69 -0.58 -7.48 6.92
N THR A 70 0.64 -8.00 6.90
CA THR A 70 0.93 -9.39 6.52
C THR A 70 1.59 -10.15 7.67
N ALA A 71 1.42 -11.47 7.70
CA ALA A 71 1.83 -12.34 8.81
C ALA A 71 3.34 -12.59 8.89
N ASP A 72 4.05 -12.59 7.74
CA ASP A 72 5.48 -12.90 7.70
C ASP A 72 6.23 -11.99 6.70
N ALA A 73 7.14 -11.17 7.22
CA ALA A 73 7.96 -10.29 6.41
C ALA A 73 8.98 -11.02 5.51
N ASN A 74 9.32 -12.28 5.81
CA ASN A 74 10.30 -13.05 5.05
C ASN A 74 9.72 -13.69 3.79
N LYS A 75 8.39 -13.76 3.65
CA LYS A 75 7.70 -14.26 2.44
C LYS A 75 7.71 -13.22 1.34
N SER A 76 8.91 -12.92 0.83
CA SER A 76 9.19 -11.89 -0.16
C SER A 76 8.27 -11.93 -1.39
N VAL A 77 8.08 -13.12 -1.97
CA VAL A 77 7.22 -13.33 -3.15
C VAL A 77 5.77 -12.99 -2.83
N ALA A 78 5.22 -13.49 -1.73
CA ALA A 78 3.85 -13.22 -1.32
C ALA A 78 3.65 -11.72 -1.02
N ASN A 79 4.55 -11.12 -0.24
CA ASN A 79 4.50 -9.71 0.10
C ASN A 79 4.55 -8.81 -1.14
N LEU A 80 5.38 -9.15 -2.13
CA LEU A 80 5.44 -8.40 -3.40
C LEU A 80 4.14 -8.50 -4.19
N ARG A 81 3.59 -9.71 -4.33
CA ARG A 81 2.32 -9.96 -5.05
C ARG A 81 1.15 -9.25 -4.39
N ILE A 82 1.07 -9.27 -3.07
CA ILE A 82 0.09 -8.50 -2.29
C ILE A 82 0.21 -7.00 -2.63
N GLY A 83 1.43 -6.45 -2.67
CA GLY A 83 1.65 -5.05 -3.02
C GLY A 83 1.21 -4.70 -4.45
N GLU A 84 1.46 -5.59 -5.41
CA GLU A 84 1.02 -5.43 -6.81
C GLU A 84 -0.51 -5.44 -6.93
N ILE A 85 -1.17 -6.38 -6.26
CA ILE A 85 -2.64 -6.47 -6.19
C ILE A 85 -3.21 -5.19 -5.57
N LEU A 86 -2.67 -4.74 -4.43
CA LEU A 86 -3.10 -3.50 -3.78
C LEU A 86 -3.01 -2.32 -4.75
N LYS A 87 -1.87 -2.16 -5.43
CA LYS A 87 -1.66 -1.05 -6.36
C LYS A 87 -2.63 -1.09 -7.54
N MET A 88 -2.88 -2.28 -8.09
CA MET A 88 -3.80 -2.49 -9.21
C MET A 88 -5.25 -2.21 -8.82
N ARG A 89 -5.71 -2.77 -7.69
CA ARG A 89 -7.10 -2.68 -7.21
C ARG A 89 -7.47 -1.27 -6.78
N THR A 90 -6.60 -0.64 -5.97
CA THR A 90 -6.83 0.72 -5.46
C THR A 90 -6.52 1.81 -6.48
N ARG A 91 -5.89 1.45 -7.61
CA ARG A 91 -5.35 2.39 -8.61
C ARG A 91 -4.46 3.46 -7.98
N TYR A 92 -3.78 3.12 -6.88
CA TYR A 92 -2.97 4.07 -6.14
C TYR A 92 -1.71 4.44 -6.92
N GLU A 93 -1.63 5.72 -7.29
CA GLU A 93 -0.60 6.23 -8.19
C GLU A 93 0.76 6.42 -7.53
N ARG A 94 0.80 6.69 -6.21
CA ARG A 94 2.06 6.98 -5.53
C ARG A 94 2.81 5.69 -5.20
N GLN A 95 3.98 5.84 -4.58
CA GLN A 95 4.79 4.72 -4.15
C GLN A 95 4.13 3.98 -2.98
N LEU A 96 4.08 2.65 -3.05
CA LEU A 96 3.80 1.81 -1.88
C LEU A 96 5.12 1.41 -1.23
N LYS A 97 5.15 1.41 0.11
CA LYS A 97 6.31 0.99 0.90
C LYS A 97 5.94 -0.20 1.78
N TYR A 98 6.80 -1.21 1.79
CA TYR A 98 6.68 -2.34 2.71
C TYR A 98 7.67 -2.21 3.85
N GLU A 99 7.18 -2.29 5.08
CA GLU A 99 7.96 -2.17 6.30
C GLU A 99 7.71 -3.40 7.17
N ALA A 100 8.76 -4.12 7.55
CA ALA A 100 8.64 -5.18 8.55
C ALA A 100 8.30 -4.56 9.93
N HIS A 101 7.58 -5.26 10.80
CA HIS A 101 7.33 -4.76 12.15
C HIS A 101 8.61 -4.69 12.99
N GLU A 102 8.66 -3.83 14.02
CA GLU A 102 9.89 -3.54 14.79
C GLU A 102 10.54 -4.81 15.35
N THR A 103 9.73 -5.79 15.79
CA THR A 103 10.23 -7.08 16.26
C THR A 103 10.88 -7.90 15.12
N SER A 104 10.25 -7.94 13.94
CA SER A 104 10.84 -8.52 12.72
C SER A 104 12.16 -7.83 12.34
N GLN A 105 12.22 -6.50 12.44
CA GLN A 105 13.43 -5.72 12.12
C GLN A 105 14.58 -5.99 13.09
N ARG A 106 14.31 -6.25 14.38
CA ARG A 106 15.34 -6.62 15.37
C ARG A 106 15.91 -8.01 15.10
N ILE A 107 15.10 -8.93 14.57
CA ILE A 107 15.52 -10.29 14.22
C ILE A 107 16.27 -10.30 12.87
N ALA A 108 15.83 -9.50 11.91
CA ALA A 108 16.47 -9.35 10.60
C ALA A 108 17.60 -8.32 10.66
N LYS A 109 18.86 -8.78 10.71
CA LYS A 109 20.05 -7.90 10.58
C LYS A 109 19.96 -7.11 9.26
N HIS A 110 19.63 -5.82 9.35
CA HIS A 110 19.48 -4.85 8.24
C HIS A 110 18.38 -5.13 7.21
N LYS A 111 17.33 -4.27 7.22
CA LYS A 111 16.72 -3.57 6.05
C LYS A 111 15.38 -2.96 6.46
N GLU A 112 15.35 -1.64 6.66
CA GLU A 112 14.13 -0.94 7.11
C GLU A 112 13.04 -0.85 6.03
N HIS A 113 13.39 -0.99 4.75
CA HIS A 113 12.45 -0.97 3.64
C HIS A 113 12.79 -2.11 2.67
N LEU A 114 12.08 -3.24 2.80
CA LEU A 114 12.37 -4.41 1.97
C LEU A 114 11.88 -4.22 0.53
N TYR A 115 10.75 -3.53 0.33
CA TYR A 115 10.14 -3.37 -0.99
C TYR A 115 9.55 -1.98 -1.21
N THR A 116 9.65 -1.52 -2.44
CA THR A 116 9.10 -0.26 -2.92
C THR A 116 8.49 -0.49 -4.29
N LEU A 117 7.19 -0.25 -4.42
CA LEU A 117 6.50 -0.29 -5.71
C LEU A 117 6.31 1.14 -6.21
N LEU A 118 7.12 1.52 -7.19
CA LEU A 118 7.15 2.86 -7.77
C LEU A 118 5.83 3.23 -8.45
N ALA A 119 5.58 4.52 -8.60
CA ALA A 119 4.45 5.04 -9.37
C ALA A 119 4.48 4.49 -10.80
N SER A 120 3.32 4.10 -11.34
CA SER A 120 3.16 3.83 -12.76
C SER A 120 3.54 5.11 -13.52
N ARG A 121 4.51 5.04 -14.44
CA ARG A 121 4.78 6.18 -15.34
C ARG A 121 3.51 6.44 -16.15
N PRO A 122 3.03 7.69 -16.26
CA PRO A 122 1.97 7.97 -17.21
C PRO A 122 2.47 7.57 -18.60
N PRO A 123 1.62 6.95 -19.44
CA PRO A 123 1.99 6.69 -20.82
C PRO A 123 2.41 8.01 -21.46
N ASN A 124 3.56 8.04 -22.12
CA ASN A 124 4.06 9.19 -22.87
C ASN A 124 2.99 9.66 -23.87
N HIS A 125 2.17 10.63 -23.48
CA HIS A 125 1.29 11.32 -24.41
C HIS A 125 2.18 12.34 -25.14
N LYS A 126 2.75 11.93 -26.28
CA LYS A 126 3.31 12.90 -27.21
C LYS A 126 2.17 13.87 -27.56
N PRO A 127 2.35 15.20 -27.43
CA PRO A 127 1.34 16.13 -27.90
C PRO A 127 1.31 16.03 -29.43
N THR A 128 0.33 15.31 -29.96
CA THR A 128 0.00 15.39 -31.38
C THR A 128 -0.49 16.81 -31.60
N ARG A 129 0.35 17.66 -32.20
CA ARG A 129 -0.09 18.94 -32.77
C ARG A 129 -1.20 18.62 -33.77
N ARG A 130 -2.46 18.70 -33.33
CA ARG A 130 -3.58 18.86 -34.26
C ARG A 130 -3.50 20.29 -34.74
N SER A 131 -2.88 20.47 -35.90
CA SER A 131 -3.06 21.68 -36.70
C SER A 131 -4.56 21.77 -37.00
N CYS A 132 -5.24 22.75 -36.42
CA CYS A 132 -6.49 23.24 -36.98
C CYS A 132 -6.17 23.74 -38.39
N VAL A 133 -6.79 23.13 -39.39
CA VAL A 133 -6.94 23.71 -40.71
C VAL A 133 -8.43 23.96 -40.87
N PHE A 134 -8.76 25.22 -41.19
CA PHE A 134 -10.12 25.70 -41.46
C PHE A 134 -10.72 24.99 -42.68
#